data_AF-A0A7U6JHA1-F1
#
_entry.id   AF-A0A7U6JHA1-F1
#
_cell.length_a   1.000
_cell.length_b   1.000
_cell.length_c   1.000
_cell.angle_alpha   90.00
_cell.angle_beta   90.00
_cell.angle_gamma   90.00
#
_symmetry.space_group_name_H-M   'P 1'
#
loop_
_entity.id
_entity.type
_entity.pdbx_description
1 polymer ?
#
loop_
_entity_poly.entity_id
_entity_poly.type
_entity_poly.pdbx_seq_one_letter_code
_entity_poly.pdbx_strand_id
1 'polypeptide(L)'
;MLEKDPRTFSPEYKNLSPEQKAMVKLEISLTRFFRSFDESVRRWERMIYPAMIILGLLGLSGFYLIYHVTKDMHSMSQSFDPAMESNMAKMSRNVSQLSGNIAIMTEQINLLVKNVQNMDHNIAKMNGTMGEIAVSFNKVNDSMDMLTGDISQMRGDTGHMAERIESMDASIQNVTEDIGAMKNDIRVMTINTGLMGRDMRQMNKPMRAMNSFMPW
;
A
#
# COMPACT_ATOMS: atom_id res chain seq x y z
N MET A 1 -37.61 -72.23 77.97
CA MET A 1 -38.22 -73.05 79.03
C MET A 1 -39.39 -72.26 79.60
N LEU A 2 -40.61 -72.80 79.51
CA LEU A 2 -41.85 -72.14 79.94
C LEU A 2 -41.91 -72.13 81.48
N GLU A 3 -41.43 -71.04 82.08
CA GLU A 3 -41.55 -70.80 83.53
C GLU A 3 -43.04 -70.64 83.88
N LYS A 4 -43.61 -71.67 84.52
CA LYS A 4 -45.02 -71.66 84.95
C LYS A 4 -45.17 -70.74 86.16
N ASP A 5 -46.17 -69.86 86.08
CA ASP A 5 -46.44 -68.83 87.08
C ASP A 5 -46.86 -69.43 88.43
N PRO A 6 -46.24 -69.03 89.56
CA PRO A 6 -46.54 -69.59 90.89
C PRO A 6 -48.00 -69.38 91.34
N ARG A 7 -48.75 -68.46 90.73
CA ARG A 7 -50.17 -68.22 91.02
C ARG A 7 -51.11 -69.32 90.51
N THR A 8 -50.64 -70.16 89.58
CA THR A 8 -51.41 -71.31 89.06
C THR A 8 -51.30 -72.57 89.94
N PHE A 9 -50.45 -72.53 90.97
CA PHE A 9 -50.20 -73.64 91.90
C PHE A 9 -50.65 -73.34 93.34
N SER A 10 -51.26 -72.18 93.61
CA SER A 10 -51.82 -71.87 94.93
C SER A 10 -53.03 -72.78 95.23
N PRO A 11 -53.18 -73.34 96.46
CA PRO A 11 -54.30 -74.22 96.80
C PRO A 11 -55.68 -73.59 96.61
N GLU A 12 -55.79 -72.25 96.59
CA GLU A 12 -57.01 -71.51 96.25
C GLU A 12 -57.43 -71.68 94.77
N TYR A 13 -56.50 -71.86 93.83
CA TYR A 13 -56.76 -71.91 92.39
C TYR A 13 -57.60 -73.14 91.95
N LYS A 14 -57.57 -74.22 92.76
CA LYS A 14 -58.23 -75.48 92.44
C LYS A 14 -59.77 -75.40 92.54
N ASN A 15 -60.30 -74.52 93.40
CA ASN A 15 -61.71 -74.48 93.79
C ASN A 15 -62.53 -73.36 93.09
N LEU A 16 -61.96 -72.64 92.13
CA LEU A 16 -62.67 -71.55 91.43
C LEU A 16 -63.55 -72.03 90.26
N SER A 17 -64.65 -71.29 90.04
CA SER A 17 -65.61 -71.47 88.93
C SER A 17 -64.92 -71.38 87.55
N PRO A 18 -65.42 -72.04 86.49
CA PRO A 18 -64.84 -71.98 85.14
C PRO A 18 -64.58 -70.55 84.64
N GLU A 19 -65.45 -69.61 84.98
CA GLU A 19 -65.33 -68.19 84.61
C GLU A 19 -64.19 -67.47 85.33
N GLN A 20 -63.96 -67.79 86.62
CA GLN A 20 -62.87 -67.24 87.41
C GLN A 20 -61.51 -67.78 86.94
N LYS A 21 -61.45 -69.05 86.54
CA LYS A 21 -60.25 -69.64 85.91
C LYS A 21 -59.92 -68.97 84.57
N ALA A 22 -60.95 -68.66 83.77
CA ALA A 22 -60.80 -67.90 82.53
C ALA A 22 -60.34 -66.46 82.79
N MET A 23 -60.89 -65.77 83.80
CA MET A 23 -60.47 -64.43 84.21
C MET A 23 -59.01 -64.38 84.66
N VAL A 24 -58.57 -65.28 85.55
CA VAL A 24 -57.17 -65.29 86.02
C VAL A 24 -56.21 -65.62 84.87
N LYS A 25 -56.61 -66.51 83.95
CA LYS A 25 -55.81 -66.83 82.76
C LYS A 25 -55.71 -65.65 81.80
N LEU A 26 -56.81 -64.91 81.61
CA LEU A 26 -56.85 -63.68 80.82
C LEU A 26 -55.95 -62.62 81.44
N GLU A 27 -56.05 -62.37 82.74
CA GLU A 27 -55.25 -61.39 83.48
C GLU A 27 -53.75 -61.69 83.32
N ILE A 28 -53.33 -62.94 83.54
CA ILE A 28 -51.93 -63.37 83.34
C ILE A 28 -51.49 -63.17 81.89
N SER A 29 -52.34 -63.49 80.91
CA SER A 29 -52.01 -63.31 79.49
C SER A 29 -51.89 -61.83 79.10
N LEU A 30 -52.74 -60.98 79.66
CA LEU A 30 -52.77 -59.54 79.45
C LEU A 30 -51.56 -58.86 80.10
N THR A 31 -51.21 -59.25 81.33
CA THR A 31 -50.00 -58.75 82.01
C THR A 31 -48.74 -59.18 81.26
N ARG A 32 -48.69 -60.42 80.75
CA ARG A 32 -47.56 -60.88 79.92
C ARG A 32 -47.49 -60.13 78.59
N PHE A 33 -48.64 -59.86 77.96
CA PHE A 33 -48.71 -59.05 76.75
C PHE A 33 -48.23 -57.62 77.01
N PHE A 34 -48.76 -56.93 78.02
CA PHE A 34 -48.33 -55.57 78.37
C PHE A 34 -46.87 -55.51 78.78
N ARG A 35 -46.34 -56.51 79.48
CA ARG A 35 -44.91 -56.58 79.80
C ARG A 35 -44.07 -56.77 78.53
N SER A 36 -44.47 -57.65 77.61
CA SER A 36 -43.79 -57.82 76.33
C SER A 36 -43.95 -56.61 75.39
N PHE A 37 -45.06 -55.88 75.51
CA PHE A 37 -45.35 -54.67 74.76
C PHE A 37 -44.54 -53.50 75.29
N ASP A 38 -44.44 -53.33 76.62
CA ASP A 38 -43.58 -52.33 77.26
C ASP A 38 -42.10 -52.62 76.94
N GLU A 39 -41.67 -53.88 76.98
CA GLU A 39 -40.32 -54.27 76.52
C GLU A 39 -40.11 -54.03 75.02
N SER A 40 -41.14 -54.14 74.19
CA SER A 40 -41.08 -53.86 72.74
C SER A 40 -41.03 -52.37 72.46
N VAL A 41 -41.89 -51.58 73.10
CA VAL A 41 -41.95 -50.12 72.97
C VAL A 41 -40.63 -49.50 73.43
N ARG A 42 -40.05 -49.94 74.54
CA ARG A 42 -38.74 -49.45 75.00
C ARG A 42 -37.59 -49.74 74.01
N ARG A 43 -37.70 -50.81 73.22
CA ARG A 43 -36.73 -51.12 72.14
C ARG A 43 -36.94 -50.24 70.92
N TRP A 44 -38.19 -50.01 70.53
CA TRP A 44 -38.55 -49.08 69.45
C TRP A 44 -38.17 -47.65 69.80
N GLU A 45 -38.42 -47.22 71.02
CA GLU A 45 -38.04 -45.93 71.58
C GLU A 45 -36.51 -45.70 71.47
N ARG A 46 -35.71 -46.71 71.83
CA ARG A 46 -34.24 -46.65 71.70
C ARG A 46 -33.74 -46.57 70.25
N MET A 47 -34.48 -47.07 69.28
CA MET A 47 -34.13 -46.98 67.85
C MET A 47 -34.68 -45.70 67.18
N ILE A 48 -35.87 -45.24 67.60
CA ILE A 48 -36.54 -44.07 67.02
C ILE A 48 -35.89 -42.77 67.47
N TYR A 49 -35.48 -42.64 68.73
CA TYR A 49 -34.82 -41.41 69.20
C TYR A 49 -33.57 -41.01 68.40
N PRO A 50 -32.58 -41.90 68.17
CA PRO A 50 -31.44 -41.54 67.33
C PRO A 50 -31.85 -41.28 65.87
N ALA A 51 -32.84 -42.01 65.33
CA ALA A 51 -33.34 -41.79 63.98
C ALA A 51 -34.00 -40.40 63.82
N MET A 52 -34.78 -39.94 64.80
CA MET A 52 -35.39 -38.61 64.80
C MET A 52 -34.36 -37.49 64.88
N ILE A 53 -33.30 -37.67 65.68
CA ILE A 53 -32.20 -36.71 65.77
C ILE A 53 -31.46 -36.64 64.44
N ILE A 54 -31.12 -37.78 63.84
CA ILE A 54 -30.45 -37.84 62.53
C ILE A 54 -31.33 -37.19 61.46
N LEU A 55 -32.62 -37.53 61.40
CA LEU A 55 -33.55 -36.95 60.42
C LEU A 55 -33.72 -35.44 60.60
N GLY A 56 -33.80 -34.96 61.84
CA GLY A 56 -33.86 -33.53 62.15
C GLY A 56 -32.59 -32.79 61.73
N LEU A 57 -31.41 -33.35 62.03
CA LEU A 57 -30.12 -32.80 61.59
C LEU A 57 -29.99 -32.79 60.06
N LEU A 58 -30.46 -33.85 59.40
CA LEU A 58 -30.44 -33.96 57.93
C LEU A 58 -31.41 -32.96 57.29
N GLY A 59 -32.60 -32.77 57.88
CA GLY A 59 -33.56 -31.75 57.44
C GLY A 59 -33.04 -30.32 57.62
N LEU A 60 -32.44 -30.01 58.78
CA LEU A 60 -31.81 -28.72 59.05
C LEU A 60 -30.61 -28.47 58.12
N SER A 61 -29.77 -29.48 57.90
CA SER A 61 -28.64 -29.41 56.98
C SER A 61 -29.11 -29.20 55.54
N GLY A 62 -30.15 -29.92 55.10
CA GLY A 62 -30.75 -29.75 53.78
C GLY A 62 -31.34 -28.36 53.58
N PHE A 63 -32.10 -27.85 54.55
CA PHE A 63 -32.65 -26.50 54.50
C PHE A 63 -31.56 -25.43 54.50
N TYR A 64 -30.51 -25.62 55.32
CA TYR A 64 -29.34 -24.73 55.37
C TYR A 64 -28.64 -24.66 54.01
N LEU A 65 -28.44 -25.80 53.34
CA LEU A 65 -27.83 -25.86 52.01
C LEU A 65 -28.68 -25.12 50.97
N ILE A 66 -29.99 -25.37 50.94
CA ILE A 66 -30.91 -24.71 49.99
C ILE A 66 -30.92 -23.19 50.20
N TYR A 67 -30.98 -22.74 51.46
CA TYR A 67 -30.94 -21.32 51.81
C TYR A 67 -29.65 -20.66 51.32
N HIS A 68 -28.50 -21.30 51.55
CA HIS A 68 -27.21 -20.75 51.14
C HIS A 68 -27.08 -20.69 49.61
N VAL A 69 -27.41 -21.78 48.90
CA VAL A 69 -27.35 -21.83 47.43
C VAL A 69 -28.30 -20.80 46.81
N THR A 70 -29.50 -20.64 47.36
CA THR A 70 -30.48 -19.67 46.84
C THR A 70 -29.99 -18.24 47.06
N LYS A 71 -29.35 -17.96 48.20
CA LYS A 71 -28.73 -16.67 48.49
C LYS A 71 -27.54 -16.38 47.56
N ASP A 72 -26.69 -17.38 47.33
CA ASP A 72 -25.56 -17.27 46.40
C ASP A 72 -26.03 -17.05 44.96
N MET A 73 -27.09 -17.75 44.52
CA MET A 73 -27.68 -17.57 43.19
C MET A 73 -28.32 -16.19 43.03
N HIS A 74 -28.92 -15.64 44.09
CA HIS A 74 -29.43 -14.26 44.09
C HIS A 74 -28.30 -13.23 43.97
N SER A 75 -27.20 -13.39 44.71
CA SER A 75 -26.02 -12.54 44.60
C SER A 75 -25.31 -12.67 43.25
N MET A 76 -25.25 -13.89 42.69
CA MET A 76 -24.71 -14.14 41.36
C MET A 76 -25.57 -13.48 40.28
N SER A 77 -26.90 -13.58 40.36
CA SER A 77 -27.82 -12.91 39.44
C SER A 77 -27.64 -11.39 39.46
N GLN A 78 -27.40 -10.79 40.63
CA GLN A 78 -27.13 -9.35 40.72
C GLN A 78 -25.78 -8.94 40.09
N SER A 79 -24.77 -9.81 40.13
CA SER A 79 -23.48 -9.57 39.46
C SER A 79 -23.52 -9.80 37.94
N PHE A 80 -24.50 -10.58 37.47
CA PHE A 80 -24.76 -10.79 36.04
C PHE A 80 -25.58 -9.67 35.41
N ASP A 81 -26.31 -8.90 36.22
CA ASP A 81 -27.19 -7.84 35.77
C ASP A 81 -26.49 -6.46 35.85
N PRO A 82 -27.09 -5.40 35.30
CA PRO A 82 -26.67 -4.43 34.26
C PRO A 82 -25.19 -4.16 33.87
N ALA A 83 -24.16 -4.53 34.65
CA ALA A 83 -22.78 -4.12 34.34
C ALA A 83 -22.20 -4.85 33.11
N MET A 84 -22.50 -6.15 32.99
CA MET A 84 -22.08 -6.96 31.85
C MET A 84 -22.83 -6.55 30.57
N GLU A 85 -24.13 -6.26 30.68
CA GLU A 85 -24.93 -5.71 29.58
C GLU A 85 -24.32 -4.40 29.06
N SER A 86 -24.00 -3.46 29.96
CA SER A 86 -23.37 -2.19 29.59
C SER A 86 -22.01 -2.38 28.92
N ASN A 87 -21.18 -3.29 29.44
CA ASN A 87 -19.86 -3.58 28.86
C ASN A 87 -19.96 -4.27 27.50
N MET A 88 -20.89 -5.23 27.33
CA MET A 88 -21.16 -5.85 26.04
C MET A 88 -21.72 -4.83 25.03
N ALA A 89 -22.58 -3.91 25.47
CA ALA A 89 -23.07 -2.82 24.63
C ALA A 89 -21.96 -1.83 24.23
N LYS A 90 -21.00 -1.53 25.11
CA LYS A 90 -19.80 -0.75 24.77
C LYS A 90 -18.89 -1.50 23.79
N MET A 91 -18.66 -2.79 24.02
CA MET A 91 -17.87 -3.63 23.12
C MET A 91 -18.51 -3.69 21.72
N SER A 92 -19.83 -3.89 21.65
CA SER A 92 -20.59 -3.87 20.39
C SER A 92 -20.43 -2.53 19.66
N ARG A 93 -20.56 -1.40 20.38
CA ARG A 93 -20.30 -0.06 19.80
C ARG A 93 -18.87 0.10 19.32
N ASN A 94 -17.88 -0.34 20.08
CA ASN A 94 -16.47 -0.26 19.67
C ASN A 94 -16.19 -1.13 18.44
N VAL A 95 -16.75 -2.34 18.36
CA VAL A 95 -16.64 -3.22 17.19
C VAL A 95 -17.31 -2.57 15.97
N SER A 96 -18.47 -1.94 16.15
CA SER A 96 -19.13 -1.20 15.08
C SER A 96 -18.30 0.00 14.61
N GLN A 97 -17.68 0.75 15.53
CA GLN A 97 -16.79 1.87 15.19
C GLN A 97 -15.53 1.39 14.48
N LEU A 98 -14.91 0.31 14.96
CA LEU A 98 -13.76 -0.31 14.33
C LEU A 98 -14.10 -0.78 12.92
N SER A 99 -15.26 -1.41 12.72
CA SER A 99 -15.75 -1.81 11.40
C SER A 99 -15.92 -0.60 10.48
N GLY A 100 -16.43 0.52 10.99
CA GLY A 100 -16.52 1.78 10.25
C GLY A 100 -15.15 2.33 9.85
N ASN A 101 -14.20 2.33 10.79
CA ASN A 101 -12.82 2.77 10.51
C ASN A 101 -12.14 1.88 9.46
N ILE A 102 -12.34 0.56 9.53
CA ILE A 102 -11.81 -0.38 8.52
C ILE A 102 -12.42 -0.12 7.14
N ALA A 103 -13.72 0.21 7.07
CA ALA A 103 -14.35 0.57 5.80
C ALA A 103 -13.74 1.85 5.20
N ILE A 104 -13.53 2.89 6.01
CA ILE A 104 -12.87 4.14 5.60
C ILE A 104 -11.43 3.86 5.15
N MET A 105 -10.66 3.07 5.91
CA MET A 105 -9.29 2.70 5.54
C MET A 105 -9.26 1.92 4.22
N THR A 106 -10.23 1.04 3.98
CA THR A 106 -10.35 0.29 2.72
C THR A 106 -10.59 1.25 1.56
N GLU A 107 -11.45 2.25 1.73
CA GLU A 107 -11.68 3.28 0.71
C GLU A 107 -10.42 4.12 0.45
N GLN A 108 -9.71 4.55 1.51
CA GLN A 108 -8.45 5.28 1.38
C GLN A 108 -7.37 4.46 0.65
N ILE A 109 -7.25 3.16 0.95
CA ILE A 109 -6.34 2.26 0.24
C ILE A 109 -6.71 2.18 -1.25
N ASN A 110 -8.00 2.07 -1.58
CA ASN A 110 -8.45 2.08 -2.98
C ASN A 110 -8.08 3.38 -3.70
N LEU A 111 -8.18 4.53 -3.03
CA LEU A 111 -7.72 5.82 -3.59
C LEU A 111 -6.21 5.84 -3.78
N LEU A 112 -5.44 5.32 -2.82
CA LEU A 112 -3.98 5.21 -2.96
C LEU A 112 -3.59 4.32 -4.14
N VAL A 113 -4.25 3.17 -4.32
CA VAL A 113 -4.04 2.28 -5.47
C VAL A 113 -4.29 3.02 -6.80
N LYS A 114 -5.39 3.78 -6.90
CA LYS A 114 -5.68 4.60 -8.10
C LYS A 114 -4.61 5.66 -8.34
N ASN A 115 -4.15 6.32 -7.28
CA ASN A 115 -3.08 7.32 -7.39
C ASN A 115 -1.77 6.68 -7.88
N VAL A 116 -1.40 5.50 -7.38
CA VAL A 116 -0.23 4.76 -7.85
C VAL A 116 -0.38 4.38 -9.33
N GLN A 117 -1.53 3.86 -9.75
CA GLN A 117 -1.80 3.56 -11.16
C GLN A 117 -1.68 4.79 -12.06
N ASN A 118 -2.16 5.96 -11.60
CA ASN A 118 -2.01 7.21 -12.33
C ASN A 118 -0.55 7.67 -12.41
N MET A 119 0.23 7.48 -11.35
CA MET A 119 1.67 7.75 -11.37
C MET A 119 2.39 6.84 -12.36
N ASP A 120 2.08 5.54 -12.40
CA ASP A 120 2.65 4.61 -13.37
C ASP A 120 2.37 5.04 -14.81
N HIS A 121 1.14 5.49 -15.09
CA HIS A 121 0.79 6.02 -16.41
C HIS A 121 1.58 7.29 -16.77
N ASN A 122 1.71 8.22 -15.82
CA ASN A 122 2.48 9.44 -16.02
C ASN A 122 3.97 9.16 -16.26
N ILE A 123 4.56 8.20 -15.52
CA ILE A 123 5.94 7.76 -15.70
C ILE A 123 6.13 7.14 -17.09
N ALA A 124 5.20 6.29 -17.54
CA ALA A 124 5.24 5.71 -18.88
C ALA A 124 5.19 6.79 -19.98
N LYS A 125 4.30 7.78 -19.84
CA LYS A 125 4.21 8.92 -20.76
C LYS A 125 5.50 9.74 -20.78
N MET A 126 6.05 10.04 -19.60
CA MET A 126 7.32 10.77 -19.47
C MET A 126 8.46 10.03 -20.15
N ASN A 127 8.55 8.70 -19.97
CA ASN A 127 9.56 7.87 -20.64
C ASN A 127 9.41 7.92 -22.17
N GLY A 128 8.18 7.88 -22.68
CA GLY A 128 7.90 8.09 -24.10
C GLY A 128 8.39 9.44 -24.62
N THR A 129 8.04 10.53 -23.94
CA THR A 129 8.52 11.88 -24.29
C THR A 129 10.04 12.00 -24.22
N MET A 130 10.70 11.38 -23.23
CA MET A 130 12.16 11.36 -23.16
C MET A 130 12.78 10.62 -24.35
N GLY A 131 12.16 9.53 -24.82
CA GLY A 131 12.56 8.83 -26.04
C GLY A 131 12.45 9.72 -27.29
N GLU A 132 11.36 10.46 -27.44
CA GLU A 132 11.15 11.41 -28.55
C GLU A 132 12.18 12.56 -28.54
N ILE A 133 12.50 13.07 -27.34
CA ILE A 133 13.54 14.08 -27.15
C ILE A 133 14.91 13.54 -27.59
N ALA A 134 15.27 12.32 -27.20
CA ALA A 134 16.52 11.70 -27.62
C ALA A 134 16.63 11.58 -29.14
N VAL A 135 15.56 11.15 -29.81
CA VAL A 135 15.50 11.10 -31.28
C VAL A 135 15.64 12.49 -31.90
N SER A 136 15.01 13.50 -31.30
CA SER A 136 15.08 14.89 -31.78
C SER A 136 16.51 15.44 -31.64
N PHE A 137 17.20 15.16 -30.55
CA PHE A 137 18.61 15.53 -30.36
C PHE A 137 19.53 14.87 -31.40
N ASN A 138 19.31 13.60 -31.73
CA ASN A 138 20.09 12.95 -32.79
C ASN A 138 19.91 13.67 -34.14
N LYS A 139 18.67 14.05 -34.51
CA LYS A 139 18.42 14.82 -35.74
C LYS A 139 19.11 16.18 -35.74
N VAL A 140 19.16 16.84 -34.59
CA VAL A 140 19.90 18.10 -34.44
C VAL A 140 21.39 17.86 -34.65
N ASN A 141 21.95 16.79 -34.10
CA ASN A 141 23.35 16.43 -34.29
C ASN A 141 23.66 16.15 -35.76
N ASP A 142 22.85 15.35 -36.45
CA ASP A 142 22.98 15.08 -37.89
C ASP A 142 22.93 16.38 -38.71
N SER A 143 22.04 17.32 -38.34
CA SER A 143 21.94 18.62 -39.00
C SER A 143 23.20 19.47 -38.78
N MET A 144 23.79 19.43 -37.59
CA MET A 144 25.03 20.13 -37.27
C MET A 144 26.23 19.53 -38.02
N ASP A 145 26.26 18.22 -38.21
CA ASP A 145 27.29 17.55 -39.00
C ASP A 145 27.21 17.95 -40.48
N MET A 146 25.99 18.02 -41.04
CA MET A 146 25.78 18.54 -42.40
C MET A 146 26.23 19.99 -42.54
N LEU A 147 25.84 20.87 -41.61
CA LEU A 147 26.28 22.27 -41.61
C LEU A 147 27.80 22.40 -41.53
N THR A 148 28.46 21.53 -40.75
CA THR A 148 29.92 21.49 -40.67
C THR A 148 30.55 21.11 -42.01
N GLY A 149 29.93 20.17 -42.73
CA GLY A 149 30.30 19.80 -44.10
C GLY A 149 30.15 20.98 -45.08
N ASP A 150 28.99 21.64 -45.07
CA ASP A 150 28.70 22.79 -45.94
C ASP A 150 29.69 23.95 -45.71
N ILE A 151 30.01 24.26 -44.45
CA ILE A 151 31.01 25.29 -44.10
C ILE A 151 32.40 24.90 -44.63
N SER A 152 32.76 23.63 -44.52
CA SER A 152 34.05 23.13 -45.02
C SER A 152 34.15 23.26 -46.53
N GLN A 153 33.08 22.94 -47.26
CA GLN A 153 33.00 23.11 -48.71
C GLN A 153 33.09 24.59 -49.10
N MET A 154 32.32 25.46 -48.42
CA MET A 154 32.33 26.91 -48.67
C MET A 154 33.71 27.52 -48.43
N ARG A 155 34.44 27.04 -47.41
CA ARG A 155 35.84 27.42 -47.18
C ARG A 155 36.74 27.01 -48.34
N GLY A 156 36.55 25.81 -48.89
CA GLY A 156 37.24 25.33 -50.09
C GLY A 156 36.97 26.22 -51.30
N ASP A 157 35.70 26.49 -51.60
CA ASP A 157 35.28 27.36 -52.70
C ASP A 157 35.85 28.78 -52.56
N THR A 158 35.86 29.31 -51.34
CA THR A 158 36.47 30.61 -51.03
C THR A 158 37.99 30.60 -51.27
N GLY A 159 38.66 29.49 -50.94
CA GLY A 159 40.08 29.29 -51.27
C GLY A 159 40.34 29.33 -52.78
N HIS A 160 39.56 28.58 -53.56
CA HIS A 160 39.69 28.60 -55.02
C HIS A 160 39.36 29.97 -55.63
N MET A 161 38.42 30.72 -55.06
CA MET A 161 38.16 32.09 -55.49
C MET A 161 39.37 33.00 -55.23
N ALA A 162 40.04 32.85 -54.08
CA ALA A 162 41.26 33.60 -53.77
C ALA A 162 42.37 33.31 -54.80
N GLU A 163 42.63 32.03 -55.09
CA GLU A 163 43.62 31.62 -56.11
C GLU A 163 43.31 32.21 -57.50
N ARG A 164 42.03 32.22 -57.90
CA ARG A 164 41.59 32.81 -59.17
C ARG A 164 41.79 34.33 -59.20
N ILE A 165 41.54 35.02 -58.09
CA ILE A 165 41.78 36.46 -57.98
C ILE A 165 43.28 36.77 -58.09
N GLU A 166 44.16 35.98 -57.45
CA GLU A 166 45.61 36.13 -57.60
C GLU A 166 46.06 35.94 -59.06
N SER A 167 45.53 34.93 -59.75
CA SER A 167 45.81 34.72 -61.17
C SER A 167 45.31 35.86 -62.06
N MET A 168 44.15 36.43 -61.75
CA MET A 168 43.63 37.62 -62.44
C MET A 168 44.51 38.84 -62.18
N ASP A 169 44.99 39.04 -60.96
CA ASP A 169 45.89 40.15 -60.62
C ASP A 169 47.19 40.05 -61.43
N ALA A 170 47.81 38.86 -61.49
CA ALA A 170 48.99 38.62 -62.32
C ALA A 170 48.74 38.88 -63.82
N SER A 171 47.57 38.49 -64.32
CA SER A 171 47.18 38.76 -65.72
C SER A 171 47.02 40.26 -66.00
N ILE A 172 46.45 41.01 -65.04
CA ILE A 172 46.29 42.47 -65.13
C ILE A 172 47.66 43.17 -65.08
N GLN A 173 48.60 42.67 -64.28
CA GLN A 173 49.98 43.17 -64.25
C GLN A 173 50.65 43.03 -65.63
N ASN A 174 50.56 41.85 -66.25
CA ASN A 174 51.09 41.64 -67.62
C ASN A 174 50.45 42.59 -68.65
N VAL A 175 49.12 42.75 -68.62
CA VAL A 175 48.42 43.69 -69.52
C VAL A 175 48.87 45.13 -69.27
N THR A 176 49.13 45.50 -68.02
CA THR A 176 49.62 46.84 -67.67
C THR A 176 51.03 47.08 -68.23
N GLU A 177 51.90 46.07 -68.18
CA GLU A 177 53.24 46.11 -68.79
C GLU A 177 53.16 46.24 -70.32
N ASP A 178 52.33 45.42 -70.97
CA ASP A 178 52.11 45.45 -72.42
C ASP A 178 51.62 46.82 -72.90
N ILE A 179 50.66 47.42 -72.19
CA ILE A 179 50.17 48.78 -72.49
C ILE A 179 51.31 49.80 -72.31
N GLY A 180 52.16 49.62 -71.30
CA GLY A 180 53.34 50.44 -71.07
C GLY A 180 54.34 50.37 -72.25
N ALA A 181 54.63 49.17 -72.73
CA ALA A 181 55.49 48.93 -73.89
C ALA A 181 54.89 49.56 -75.16
N MET A 182 53.61 49.30 -75.42
CA MET A 182 52.88 49.86 -76.57
C MET A 182 52.88 51.40 -76.56
N LYS A 183 52.71 52.02 -75.39
CA LYS A 183 52.79 53.47 -75.24
C LYS A 183 54.17 54.02 -75.65
N ASN A 184 55.25 53.30 -75.32
CA ASN A 184 56.60 53.67 -75.73
C ASN A 184 56.79 53.53 -77.25
N ASP A 185 56.31 52.43 -77.84
CA ASP A 185 56.37 52.20 -79.28
C ASP A 185 55.60 53.28 -80.07
N ILE A 186 54.40 53.65 -79.60
CA ILE A 186 53.61 54.75 -80.18
C ILE A 186 54.38 56.08 -80.08
N ARG A 187 55.08 56.33 -78.96
CA ARG A 187 55.91 57.54 -78.82
C ARG A 187 57.05 57.56 -79.84
N VAL A 188 57.75 56.44 -80.02
CA VAL A 188 58.80 56.30 -81.03
C VAL A 188 58.23 56.50 -82.44
N MET A 189 57.10 55.87 -82.76
CA MET A 189 56.42 56.05 -84.04
C MET A 189 55.99 57.50 -84.28
N THR A 190 55.50 58.19 -83.25
CA THR A 190 55.12 59.61 -83.32
C THR A 190 56.33 60.49 -83.62
N ILE A 191 57.49 60.23 -82.99
CA ILE A 191 58.74 60.95 -83.27
C ILE A 191 59.19 60.69 -84.71
N ASN A 192 59.24 59.43 -85.15
CA ASN A 192 59.64 59.06 -86.50
C ASN A 192 58.72 59.67 -87.55
N THR A 193 57.39 59.62 -87.34
CA THR A 193 56.41 60.25 -88.24
C THR A 193 56.57 61.78 -88.25
N GLY A 194 56.90 62.39 -87.12
CA GLY A 194 57.21 63.81 -87.02
C GLY A 194 58.49 64.19 -87.78
N LEU A 195 59.53 63.36 -87.72
CA LEU A 195 60.77 63.53 -88.50
C LEU A 195 60.49 63.37 -89.99
N MET A 196 59.82 62.28 -90.40
CA MET A 196 59.39 62.07 -91.79
C MET A 196 58.56 63.24 -92.31
N GLY A 197 57.66 63.79 -91.49
CA GLY A 197 56.87 64.97 -91.84
C GLY A 197 57.72 66.24 -92.08
N ARG A 198 58.84 66.40 -91.36
CA ARG A 198 59.81 67.49 -91.62
C ARG A 198 60.62 67.21 -92.87
N ASP A 199 61.09 65.99 -93.07
CA ASP A 199 61.87 65.58 -94.24
C ASP A 199 61.06 65.75 -95.52
N MET A 200 59.79 65.32 -95.52
CA MET A 200 58.84 65.57 -96.61
C MET A 200 58.68 67.07 -96.90
N ARG A 201 58.58 67.92 -95.87
CA ARG A 201 58.51 69.38 -96.06
C ARG A 201 59.81 69.95 -96.62
N GLN A 202 60.96 69.45 -96.19
CA GLN A 202 62.27 69.87 -96.69
C GLN A 202 62.44 69.46 -98.15
N MET A 203 62.00 68.26 -98.53
CA MET A 203 61.99 67.78 -99.93
C MET A 203 60.97 68.53 -100.79
N ASN A 204 59.86 68.99 -100.23
CA ASN A 204 58.86 69.75 -100.97
C ASN A 204 59.36 71.14 -101.38
N LYS A 205 60.34 71.73 -100.68
CA LYS A 205 60.91 73.05 -101.04
C LYS A 205 61.61 73.05 -102.40
N PRO A 206 62.61 72.17 -102.68
CA PRO A 206 63.21 72.08 -104.00
C PRO A 206 62.22 71.54 -105.03
N MET A 207 61.30 70.62 -104.69
CA MET A 207 60.26 70.18 -105.63
C MET A 207 59.36 71.34 -106.07
N ARG A 208 58.98 72.25 -105.17
CA ARG A 208 58.24 73.48 -105.54
C ARG A 208 59.07 74.43 -106.39
N ALA A 209 60.36 74.59 -106.10
CA ALA A 209 61.26 75.38 -106.94
C ALA A 209 61.37 74.76 -108.34
N MET A 210 61.59 73.44 -108.44
CA MET A 210 61.68 72.71 -109.71
C MET A 210 60.36 72.77 -110.50
N ASN A 211 59.21 72.69 -109.82
CA ASN A 211 57.89 72.88 -110.42
C ASN A 211 57.63 74.33 -110.88
N SER A 212 58.33 75.33 -110.31
CA SER A 212 58.28 76.71 -110.81
C SER A 212 59.20 76.95 -112.02
N PHE A 213 60.25 76.14 -112.17
CA PHE A 213 61.16 76.19 -113.32
C PHE A 213 60.68 75.33 -114.51
N MET A 214 59.90 74.28 -114.23
CA MET A 214 59.24 73.44 -115.24
C MET A 214 57.79 73.22 -114.80
N PRO A 215 56.89 74.18 -115.06
CA PRO A 215 55.46 73.90 -114.94
C PRO A 215 55.08 72.92 -116.05
N TRP A 216 54.32 71.89 -115.68
CA TRP A 216 53.55 71.13 -116.67
C TRP A 216 52.36 71.95 -117.17
#